data_AF-W5STR4-F1
#
_entry.id   AF-W5STR4-F1
#
_cell.length_a   1.000
_cell.length_b   1.000
_cell.length_c   1.000
_cell.angle_alpha   90.00
_cell.angle_beta   90.00
_cell.angle_gamma   90.00
#
_symmetry.space_group_name_H-M   'P 1'
#
loop_
_entity.id
_entity.type
_entity.pdbx_description
1 polymer ?
#
loop_
_entity_poly.entity_id
_entity_poly.type
_entity_poly.pdbx_seq_one_letter_code
_entity_poly.pdbx_strand_id
1 'polypeptide(L)' 'REFLGKLRGATATLGKKGVADNDAKAAIDRIGTSNGDKGVAELIALNTAVDALLTAANDAVTAAINALTTPAKP' A
#
# COMPACT_ATOMS: atom_id res chain seq x y z
N ARG A 1 3.63 0.91 9.22
CA ARG A 1 4.94 0.92 9.93
C ARG A 1 5.73 -0.34 9.61
N GLU A 2 5.06 -1.49 9.55
CA GLU A 2 5.61 -2.79 9.13
C GLU A 2 6.53 -2.73 7.90
N PHE A 3 6.10 -2.10 6.80
CA PHE A 3 6.92 -1.98 5.59
C PHE A 3 8.31 -1.39 5.87
N LEU A 4 8.38 -0.23 6.53
CA LEU A 4 9.66 0.38 6.92
C LEU A 4 10.43 -0.48 7.93
N GLY A 5 9.72 -1.18 8.83
CA GLY A 5 10.32 -2.15 9.75
C GLY A 5 11.02 -3.29 9.02
N LYS A 6 10.37 -3.84 8.00
CA LYS A 6 10.92 -4.91 7.17
C LYS A 6 12.14 -4.47 6.37
N LEU A 7 12.07 -3.30 5.73
CA LEU A 7 13.22 -2.73 5.00
C LEU A 7 14.42 -2.52 5.94
N ARG A 8 14.20 -1.96 7.14
CA ARG A 8 15.26 -1.80 8.15
C ARG A 8 15.82 -3.15 8.62
N GLY A 9 14.96 -4.15 8.83
CA GLY A 9 15.40 -5.50 9.18
C GLY A 9 16.25 -6.17 8.10
N ALA A 10 16.01 -5.84 6.83
CA ALA A 10 16.76 -6.36 5.68
C ALA A 10 17.99 -5.50 5.30
N THR A 11 18.44 -4.58 6.15
CA THR A 11 19.52 -3.62 5.84
C THR A 11 20.83 -4.28 5.38
N ALA A 12 21.19 -5.45 5.90
CA ALA A 12 22.39 -6.15 5.44
C ALA A 12 22.35 -6.53 3.95
N THR A 13 21.16 -6.79 3.43
CA THR A 13 20.94 -7.15 2.02
C THR A 13 20.62 -5.93 1.17
N LEU A 14 19.76 -5.02 1.66
CA LEU A 14 19.25 -3.88 0.90
C LEU A 14 20.11 -2.61 1.04
N GLY A 15 20.92 -2.51 2.09
CA GLY A 15 21.75 -1.34 2.39
C GLY A 15 23.15 -1.38 1.79
N LYS A 16 23.50 -2.44 1.05
CA LYS A 16 24.80 -2.58 0.40
C LYS A 16 24.81 -1.96 -1.00
N LYS A 17 25.99 -1.54 -1.47
CA LYS A 17 26.17 -1.17 -2.88
C LYS A 17 25.95 -2.40 -3.77
N GLY A 18 25.20 -2.25 -4.85
CA GLY A 18 24.94 -3.34 -5.80
C GLY A 18 23.99 -4.40 -5.23
N VAL A 19 22.87 -3.99 -4.66
CA VAL A 19 21.75 -4.91 -4.36
C VAL A 19 21.36 -5.64 -5.63
N ALA A 20 21.23 -6.96 -5.57
CA ALA A 20 20.81 -7.75 -6.72
C ALA A 20 19.35 -7.42 -7.09
N ASP A 21 19.02 -7.47 -8.38
CA ASP A 21 17.66 -7.16 -8.86
C ASP A 21 16.57 -7.97 -8.14
N ASN A 22 16.83 -9.26 -7.87
CA ASN A 22 15.89 -10.11 -7.16
C ASN A 22 15.65 -9.63 -5.71
N ASP A 23 16.68 -9.12 -5.03
CA ASP A 23 16.55 -8.57 -3.68
C ASP A 23 15.79 -7.24 -3.69
N ALA A 24 16.06 -6.39 -4.68
CA ALA A 24 15.32 -5.14 -4.87
C ALA A 24 13.83 -5.41 -5.16
N LYS A 25 13.53 -6.34 -6.06
CA LYS A 25 12.17 -6.76 -6.41
C LYS A 25 11.42 -7.33 -5.20
N ALA A 26 12.07 -8.19 -4.42
CA ALA A 26 11.50 -8.75 -3.19
C ALA A 26 11.19 -7.69 -2.10
N ALA A 27 11.71 -6.46 -2.24
CA ALA A 27 11.43 -5.35 -1.34
C ALA A 27 10.33 -4.41 -1.87
N ILE A 28 10.32 -4.08 -3.17
CA ILE A 28 9.49 -2.99 -3.70
C ILE A 28 8.65 -3.30 -4.95
N ASP A 29 8.89 -4.41 -5.65
CA ASP A 29 8.19 -4.73 -6.90
C ASP A 29 6.87 -5.46 -6.66
N ARG A 30 5.87 -4.72 -6.15
CA ARG A 30 4.54 -5.27 -5.86
C ARG A 30 3.78 -5.81 -7.07
N ILE A 31 4.21 -5.49 -8.30
CA ILE A 31 3.56 -5.89 -9.54
C ILE A 31 4.19 -7.16 -10.08
N GLY A 32 5.53 -7.19 -10.15
CA GLY A 32 6.29 -8.32 -10.71
C GLY A 32 6.68 -9.39 -9.69
N THR A 33 6.65 -9.11 -8.38
CA THR A 33 7.05 -10.05 -7.33
C THR A 33 6.12 -9.99 -6.12
N SER A 34 5.14 -10.90 -6.04
CA SER A 34 4.14 -10.90 -4.96
C SER A 34 4.53 -11.71 -3.72
N ASN A 35 5.60 -12.49 -3.78
CA ASN A 35 6.03 -13.42 -2.73
C ASN A 35 7.42 -13.11 -2.14
N GLY A 36 7.88 -11.86 -2.27
CA GLY A 36 9.16 -11.43 -1.70
C GLY A 36 9.12 -11.28 -0.18
N ASP A 37 10.26 -11.57 0.46
CA ASP A 37 10.41 -11.61 1.92
C ASP A 37 11.09 -10.38 2.51
N LYS A 38 11.40 -9.35 1.70
CA LYS A 38 12.21 -8.17 2.10
C LYS A 38 11.40 -6.88 2.20
N GLY A 39 10.08 -6.94 2.04
CA GLY A 39 9.21 -5.78 2.18
C GLY A 39 8.00 -5.80 1.23
N VAL A 40 8.05 -6.58 0.14
CA VAL A 40 6.98 -6.51 -0.86
C VAL A 40 5.64 -7.03 -0.33
N ALA A 41 5.64 -8.02 0.56
CA ALA A 41 4.43 -8.48 1.25
C ALA A 41 3.80 -7.35 2.10
N GLU A 42 4.61 -6.63 2.88
CA GLU A 42 4.17 -5.48 3.66
C GLU A 42 3.74 -4.29 2.76
N LEU A 43 4.35 -4.12 1.58
CA LEU A 43 3.97 -3.11 0.60
C LEU A 43 2.61 -3.42 -0.07
N ILE A 44 2.34 -4.69 -0.35
CA ILE A 44 1.04 -5.16 -0.86
C ILE A 44 -0.04 -4.90 0.19
N ALA A 45 0.19 -5.30 1.43
CA ALA A 45 -0.73 -5.04 2.53
C ALA A 45 -0.98 -3.54 2.74
N LEU A 46 0.06 -2.71 2.63
CA LEU A 46 -0.06 -1.26 2.69
C LEU A 46 -0.91 -0.70 1.52
N ASN A 47 -0.69 -1.17 0.29
CA ASN A 47 -1.52 -0.75 -0.85
C ASN A 47 -2.99 -1.10 -0.62
N THR A 48 -3.29 -2.33 -0.20
CA THR A 48 -4.67 -2.74 0.10
C THR A 48 -5.32 -1.87 1.17
N ALA A 49 -4.58 -1.52 2.23
CA ALA A 49 -5.09 -0.62 3.27
C ALA A 49 -5.37 0.80 2.76
N VAL A 50 -4.52 1.32 1.88
CA VAL A 50 -4.69 2.66 1.28
C VAL A 50 -5.83 2.65 0.27
N ASP A 51 -5.99 1.61 -0.53
CA ASP A 51 -7.10 1.45 -1.47
C ASP A 51 -8.44 1.44 -0.72
N ALA A 52 -8.53 0.67 0.37
CA ALA A 52 -9.72 0.63 1.21
C ALA A 52 -10.03 2.01 1.85
N LEU A 53 -9.00 2.73 2.32
CA LEU A 53 -9.16 4.08 2.85
C LEU A 53 -9.68 5.05 1.77
N LEU A 54 -9.13 4.97 0.56
CA LEU A 54 -9.55 5.82 -0.56
C LEU A 54 -10.99 5.52 -0.97
N THR A 55 -11.38 4.25 -1.06
CA THR A 55 -12.77 3.84 -1.30
C THR A 55 -13.71 4.44 -0.25
N ALA A 56 -13.39 4.28 1.04
CA ALA A 56 -14.23 4.82 2.11
C ALA A 56 -14.33 6.35 2.07
N ALA A 57 -13.24 7.04 1.74
CA ALA A 57 -13.24 8.50 1.59
C ALA A 57 -14.11 8.95 0.40
N ASN A 58 -14.01 8.25 -0.73
CA ASN A 58 -14.84 8.53 -1.91
C ASN A 58 -16.32 8.28 -1.61
N ASP A 59 -16.65 7.17 -0.95
CA ASP A 59 -18.02 6.84 -0.57
C ASP A 59 -18.62 7.90 0.36
N ALA A 60 -17.84 8.39 1.32
CA ALA A 60 -18.25 9.47 2.21
C ALA A 60 -18.51 10.79 1.47
N VAL A 61 -17.64 11.15 0.51
CA VAL A 61 -17.84 12.33 -0.34
C VAL A 61 -19.08 12.18 -1.23
N THR A 62 -19.24 11.03 -1.88
CA THR A 62 -20.42 10.73 -2.70
C THR A 62 -21.70 10.78 -1.88
N ALA A 63 -21.71 10.24 -0.66
CA ALA A 63 -22.85 10.31 0.24
C ALA A 63 -23.20 11.76 0.61
N ALA A 64 -22.20 12.60 0.92
CA ALA A 64 -22.42 14.02 1.22
C ALA A 64 -23.00 14.78 0.02
N ILE A 65 -22.52 14.50 -1.19
CA ILE A 65 -23.05 15.10 -2.43
C ILE A 65 -24.50 14.65 -2.66
N ASN A 66 -24.79 13.36 -2.51
CA ASN A 66 -26.14 12.84 -2.68
C ASN A 66 -27.12 13.43 -1.68
N ALA A 67 -26.68 13.70 -0.44
CA ALA A 67 -27.50 14.37 0.56
C ALA A 67 -27.89 15.82 0.19
N LEU A 68 -27.16 16.46 -0.74
CA LEU A 68 -27.52 17.80 -1.26
C LEU A 68 -28.57 17.75 -2.37
N THR A 69 -28.69 16.61 -3.06
CA THR A 69 -29.63 16.45 -4.18
C THR A 69 -30.88 15.65 -3.79
N THR A 70 -30.84 14.93 -2.67
CA THR A 70 -32.03 14.29 -2.09
C THR A 70 -32.83 15.29 -1.25
N PRO A 71 -34.12 15.52 -1.55
CA PRO A 71 -34.95 16.41 -0.74
C PRO A 71 -35.02 15.92 0.71
N ALA A 72 -34.78 16.81 1.66
CA ALA A 72 -34.89 16.49 3.09
C ALA A 72 -36.33 16.18 3.54
N LYS A 73 -37.33 16.46 2.69
CA LYS A 73 -38.75 16.19 2.92
C LYS A 73 -39.39 15.73 1.59
N PRO A 74 -40.30 14.74 1.60
CA PRO A 74 -41.08 14.38 0.41
C PRO A 74 -41.90 15.56 -0.11
#